data_AF-A0A7J2HY01-F1
#
_entry.id   AF-A0A7J2HY01-F1
#
_cell.length_a   1.000
_cell.length_b   1.000
_cell.length_c   1.000
_cell.angle_alpha   90.00
_cell.angle_beta   90.00
_cell.angle_gamma   90.00
#
_symmetry.space_group_name_H-M   'P 1'
#
loop_
_entity.id
_entity.type
_entity.pdbx_description
1 polymer ?
#
loop_
_entity_poly.entity_id
_entity_poly.type
_entity_poly.pdbx_seq_one_letter_code
_entity_poly.pdbx_strand_id
1 'polypeptide(L)' 'SIVAKVVRDREIRRLREIYGDFGSGYPSDEKTRRFLAKLVVNEEVPPIVRRSWRTYLKINERSKTRTLEDFT' A
#
# COMPACT_ATOMS: atom_id res chain seq x y z
N SER A 1 -9.57 19.81 -9.28
CA SER A 1 -9.19 20.02 -10.69
C SER A 1 -9.37 18.73 -11.49
N ILE A 2 -10.02 18.81 -12.66
CA ILE A 2 -10.24 17.66 -13.56
C ILE A 2 -8.92 17.16 -14.13
N VAL A 3 -8.06 18.07 -14.59
CA VAL A 3 -6.75 17.76 -15.18
C VAL A 3 -5.88 16.92 -14.23
N ALA A 4 -5.84 17.28 -12.94
CA ALA A 4 -5.08 16.55 -11.94
C ALA A 4 -5.56 15.09 -11.77
N LYS A 5 -6.88 14.85 -11.84
CA LYS A 5 -7.45 13.49 -11.73
C LYS A 5 -7.08 12.66 -12.95
N VAL A 6 -7.20 13.21 -14.15
CA VAL A 6 -6.86 12.51 -15.41
C VAL A 6 -5.38 12.10 -15.44
N VAL A 7 -4.48 12.99 -15.02
CA VAL A 7 -3.04 12.69 -14.95
C VAL A 7 -2.77 11.59 -13.93
N ARG A 8 -3.36 11.69 -12.72
CA ARG A 8 -3.24 10.66 -11.69
C ARG A 8 -3.74 9.30 -12.19
N ASP A 9 -4.90 9.26 -12.83
CA ASP A 9 -5.52 8.01 -13.27
C ASP A 9 -4.73 7.37 -14.43
N ARG A 10 -4.07 8.17 -15.27
CA ARG A 10 -3.12 7.67 -16.27
C ARG A 10 -1.90 7.04 -15.61
N GLU A 11 -1.33 7.67 -14.59
CA GLU A 11 -0.15 7.15 -13.91
C GLU A 11 -0.47 5.88 -13.11
N ILE A 12 -1.62 5.85 -12.41
CA ILE A 12 -2.08 4.64 -11.71
C ILE A 12 -2.22 3.45 -12.66
N ARG A 13 -2.71 3.66 -13.90
CA ARG A 13 -2.79 2.58 -14.90
C ARG A 13 -1.41 2.00 -15.24
N ARG A 14 -0.42 2.85 -15.47
CA ARG A 14 0.97 2.41 -15.72
C ARG A 14 1.54 1.64 -14.54
N LEU A 15 1.32 2.13 -13.32
CA LEU A 15 1.79 1.45 -12.11
C LEU A 15 1.15 0.07 -11.95
N ARG A 16 -0.10 -0.11 -12.38
CA ARG A 16 -0.77 -1.43 -12.36
C ARG A 16 -0.16 -2.43 -13.34
N GLU A 17 0.41 -1.97 -14.45
CA GLU A 17 1.13 -2.84 -15.39
C GLU A 17 2.45 -3.36 -14.79
N ILE A 18 3.10 -2.57 -13.93
CA ILE A 18 4.40 -2.91 -13.31
C ILE A 18 4.21 -3.70 -12.01
N TYR A 19 3.31 -3.27 -11.13
CA TYR A 19 3.16 -3.79 -9.76
C TYR A 19 1.90 -4.63 -9.55
N GLY A 20 1.06 -4.77 -10.57
CA GLY A 20 -0.24 -5.47 -10.48
C GLY A 20 -1.35 -4.64 -9.85
N ASP A 21 -2.48 -5.29 -9.53
CA ASP A 21 -3.64 -4.63 -8.92
C ASP A 21 -3.42 -4.40 -7.41
N PHE A 22 -2.96 -3.20 -7.05
CA PHE A 22 -2.87 -2.73 -5.66
C PHE A 22 -4.15 -2.02 -5.16
N GLY A 23 -5.25 -2.11 -5.92
CA GLY A 23 -6.51 -1.41 -5.62
C GLY A 23 -6.48 0.08 -6.01
N SER A 24 -7.14 0.90 -5.21
CA SER A 24 -7.33 2.33 -5.44
C SER A 24 -6.18 3.21 -4.95
N GLY A 25 -5.32 2.68 -4.07
CA GLY A 25 -4.26 3.44 -3.40
C GLY A 25 -4.74 4.24 -2.19
N TYR A 26 -6.00 4.07 -1.77
CA TYR A 26 -6.58 4.72 -0.59
C TYR A 26 -6.62 3.79 0.62
N PRO A 27 -6.63 4.33 1.85
CA PRO A 27 -6.60 3.52 3.05
C PRO A 27 -7.94 2.83 3.34
N SER A 28 -9.04 3.35 2.79
CA SER A 28 -10.38 2.77 2.89
C SER A 28 -10.50 1.48 2.09
N ASP A 29 -9.72 1.33 1.03
CA ASP A 29 -9.74 0.17 0.16
C ASP A 29 -9.01 -1.01 0.79
N GLU A 30 -9.74 -2.10 0.93
CA GLU A 30 -9.22 -3.33 1.48
C GLU A 30 -8.12 -3.94 0.62
N LYS A 31 -8.23 -3.83 -0.72
CA LYS A 31 -7.20 -4.35 -1.63
C LYS A 31 -5.87 -3.65 -1.41
N THR A 32 -5.89 -2.33 -1.25
CA THR A 32 -4.68 -1.53 -0.98
C THR A 32 -4.08 -1.89 0.37
N ARG A 33 -4.89 -2.08 1.42
CA ARG A 33 -4.39 -2.53 2.72
C ARG A 33 -3.72 -3.91 2.64
N ARG A 34 -4.35 -4.88 1.97
CA ARG A 34 -3.79 -6.23 1.78
C ARG A 34 -2.51 -6.20 0.95
N PHE A 35 -2.46 -5.38 -0.11
CA PHE A 35 -1.26 -5.19 -0.91
C PHE A 35 -0.11 -4.66 -0.07
N LEU A 36 -0.33 -3.59 0.71
CA LEU A 36 0.69 -3.04 1.61
C LEU A 36 1.15 -4.03 2.68
N ALA A 37 0.23 -4.79 3.27
CA ALA A 37 0.57 -5.80 4.28
C ALA A 37 1.51 -6.87 3.71
N LYS A 38 1.26 -7.34 2.47
CA LYS A 38 2.16 -8.29 1.78
C LYS A 38 3.54 -7.71 1.53
N LEU A 39 3.61 -6.46 1.05
CA LEU A 39 4.90 -5.79 0.79
C LEU A 39 5.73 -5.62 2.06
N VAL A 40 5.07 -5.27 3.16
CA VAL A 40 5.73 -5.11 4.46
C VAL A 40 6.24 -6.45 5.01
N VAL A 41 5.47 -7.54 4.87
CA VAL A 41 5.89 -8.89 5.29
C VAL A 41 7.08 -9.39 4.46
N ASN A 42 7.09 -9.11 3.16
CA ASN A 42 8.19 -9.49 2.28
C ASN A 42 9.42 -8.57 2.39
N GLU A 43 9.36 -7.51 3.21
CA GLU A 43 10.34 -6.41 3.31
C GLU A 43 10.65 -5.67 1.99
N GLU A 44 9.96 -6.01 0.90
CA GLU A 44 10.08 -5.42 -0.43
C GLU A 44 9.04 -4.32 -0.63
N VAL A 45 9.37 -3.10 -0.20
CA VAL A 45 8.47 -1.95 -0.36
C VAL A 45 8.88 -1.11 -1.58
N PRO A 46 8.12 -1.15 -2.70
CA PRO A 46 8.46 -0.44 -3.91
C PRO A 46 8.38 1.09 -3.73
N PRO A 47 9.11 1.86 -4.54
CA PRO A 47 9.21 3.32 -4.40
C PRO A 47 7.88 4.06 -4.59
N ILE A 48 6.87 3.40 -5.19
CA ILE A 48 5.51 3.95 -5.33
C ILE A 48 4.80 4.14 -3.98
N VAL A 49 5.24 3.42 -2.94
CA VAL A 49 4.64 3.49 -1.61
C VAL A 49 5.25 4.65 -0.83
N ARG A 50 4.39 5.56 -0.37
CA ARG A 50 4.80 6.69 0.46
C ARG A 50 5.14 6.21 1.88
N ARG A 51 6.42 6.17 2.22
CA ARG A 51 6.91 5.72 3.55
C ARG A 51 6.47 6.61 4.71
N SER A 52 6.21 7.89 4.45
CA SER A 52 5.66 8.83 5.44
C SER A 52 4.14 8.71 5.62
N TRP A 53 3.48 7.84 4.85
CA TRP A 53 2.03 7.71 4.92
C TRP A 53 1.61 6.96 6.19
N ARG A 54 0.73 7.58 6.97
CA ARG A 54 0.28 7.05 8.27
C ARG A 54 -0.27 5.62 8.21
N THR A 55 -0.95 5.25 7.11
CA THR A 55 -1.46 3.89 6.93
C THR A 55 -0.33 2.88 6.75
N TYR A 56 0.66 3.22 5.93
CA TYR A 56 1.84 2.38 5.75
C TYR A 56 2.61 2.23 7.06
N LEU A 57 2.84 3.32 7.80
CA LEU A 57 3.54 3.29 9.09
C LEU A 57 2.83 2.37 10.09
N LYS A 58 1.51 2.48 10.23
CA LYS A 58 0.73 1.61 11.12
C LYS A 58 0.81 0.12 10.74
N ILE A 59 0.78 -0.18 9.44
CA ILE A 59 0.89 -1.57 8.95
C ILE A 59 2.31 -2.11 9.23
N ASN A 60 3.33 -1.30 9.00
CA ASN A 60 4.73 -1.63 9.25
C ASN A 60 5.10 -1.73 10.74
N GLU A 61 4.47 -0.93 11.61
CA GLU A 61 4.61 -1.08 13.06
C GLU A 61 3.95 -2.37 13.53
N ARG A 62 2.73 -2.66 13.06
CA ARG A 62 2.02 -3.90 13.40
C ARG A 62 2.74 -5.17 12.94
N SER A 63 3.41 -5.16 11.79
CA SER A 63 4.16 -6.33 11.34
C SER A 63 5.43 -6.57 12.18
N LYS A 64 6.06 -5.50 12.67
CA LYS A 64 7.26 -5.58 13.52
C LYS A 64 6.94 -5.99 14.94
N THR A 65 5.79 -5.57 15.45
CA THR A 65 5.29 -5.97 16.77
C THR A 65 4.47 -7.24 16.62
N ARG A 66 5.10 -8.40 16.86
CA ARG A 66 4.36 -9.68 17.01
C ARG A 66 3.18 -9.46 17.93
N THR A 67 1.98 -9.73 17.44
CA THR A 67 0.76 -9.60 18.21
C THR A 67 0.71 -10.73 19.24
N LEU A 68 0.06 -10.51 20.38
CA LEU A 68 -0.10 -11.54 21.43
C LEU A 68 -0.73 -12.83 20.90
N GLU A 69 -1.50 -12.73 19.81
CA GLU A 69 -2.11 -13.84 19.07
C GLU A 69 -1.08 -14.74 18.36
N ASP A 70 0.14 -14.28 18.11
CA ASP A 70 1.22 -15.09 17.50
C ASP A 70 1.92 -16.02 18.51
N PHE A 71 1.61 -15.88 19.81
CA PHE A 71 2.23 -16.63 20.91
C PHE A 71 1.27 -17.61 21.61
N THR A 72 0.03 -17.75 21.14
CA THR A 72 -0.98 -18.70 21.66
C THR A 72 -1.20 -19.82 20.66
#